data_AF-A0A6V7IBQ6-F1
#
_entry.id   AF-A0A6V7IBQ6-F1
#
_cell.length_a   1.000
_cell.length_b   1.000
_cell.length_c   1.000
_cell.angle_alpha   90.00
_cell.angle_beta   90.00
_cell.angle_gamma   90.00
#
_symmetry.space_group_name_H-M   'P 1'
#
loop_
_entity.id
_entity.type
_entity.pdbx_description
1 polymer ?
#
loop_
_entity_poly.entity_id
_entity_poly.type
_entity_poly.pdbx_seq_one_letter_code
_entity_poly.pdbx_strand_id
1 'polypeptide(L)'
;GFILEFHFSANEYFSNSVLTKEYLMKCAPEKNDPFSFEGPEIYSSTGCTIDWKKGKNVTVKTIKKNQKHKSRGHMRTVTKTVQNDSFFNFFSPPV
;
A
#
# COMPACT_ATOMS: atom_id res chain seq x y z
N GLY A 1 -17.36 -7.80 9.29
CA GLY A 1 -16.09 -7.06 9.10
C GLY A 1 -16.12 -5.77 9.89
N PHE A 2 -15.07 -4.97 9.79
CA PHE A 2 -15.00 -3.63 10.39
C PHE A 2 -14.16 -2.71 9.51
N ILE A 3 -14.32 -1.40 9.69
CA ILE A 3 -13.55 -0.37 8.98
C ILE A 3 -12.79 0.44 10.02
N LEU A 4 -11.50 0.65 9.78
CA LEU A 4 -10.68 1.62 10.50
C LEU A 4 -10.61 2.90 9.69
N GLU A 5 -10.96 4.02 10.31
CA GLU A 5 -10.88 5.36 9.72
C GLU A 5 -9.81 6.18 10.42
N PHE A 6 -8.87 6.71 9.63
CA PHE A 6 -7.80 7.57 10.10
C PHE A 6 -8.06 8.97 9.61
N HIS A 7 -8.49 9.85 10.51
CA HIS A 7 -8.78 11.25 10.20
C HIS A 7 -7.50 12.08 10.27
N PHE A 8 -7.21 12.80 9.20
CA PHE A 8 -6.08 13.71 9.11
C PHE A 8 -6.59 15.15 8.92
N SER A 9 -5.96 16.08 9.64
CA SER A 9 -6.07 17.49 9.30
C SER A 9 -5.40 17.77 7.94
N ALA A 10 -5.70 18.94 7.36
CA ALA A 10 -5.02 19.40 6.16
C ALA A 10 -3.50 19.38 6.36
N ASN A 11 -2.78 18.69 5.48
CA ASN A 11 -1.34 18.46 5.60
C ASN A 11 -0.64 18.57 4.25
N GLU A 12 0.70 18.55 4.24
CA GLU A 12 1.51 18.71 3.02
C GLU A 12 1.73 17.42 2.22
N TYR A 13 1.26 16.27 2.72
CA TYR A 13 1.63 14.98 2.15
C TYR A 13 0.60 14.45 1.17
N PHE A 14 -0.68 14.53 1.50
CA PHE A 14 -1.78 14.03 0.67
C PHE A 14 -3.04 14.88 0.84
N SER A 15 -4.03 14.73 -0.04
CA SER A 15 -5.29 15.47 0.01
C SER A 15 -6.42 14.76 0.76
N ASN A 16 -6.30 13.46 1.04
CA ASN A 16 -7.32 12.72 1.78
C ASN A 16 -7.49 13.28 3.20
N SER A 17 -8.74 13.56 3.58
CA SER A 17 -9.09 13.88 4.97
C SER A 17 -9.27 12.64 5.83
N VAL A 18 -9.61 11.50 5.21
CA VAL A 18 -9.79 10.20 5.87
C VAL A 18 -9.13 9.13 5.02
N LEU A 19 -8.30 8.29 5.64
CA LEU A 19 -7.81 7.05 5.05
C LEU A 19 -8.54 5.88 5.69
N THR A 20 -9.00 4.93 4.87
CA THR A 20 -9.82 3.80 5.34
C THR A 20 -9.12 2.47 5.13
N LYS A 21 -9.31 1.56 6.09
CA LYS A 21 -8.91 0.16 5.98
C LYS A 21 -10.10 -0.71 6.38
N GLU A 22 -10.64 -1.43 5.41
CA GLU A 22 -11.72 -2.38 5.60
C GLU A 22 -11.16 -3.79 5.83
N TYR A 23 -11.74 -4.48 6.81
CA TYR A 23 -11.47 -5.88 7.12
C TYR A 23 -12.72 -6.71 6.92
N LEU A 24 -12.64 -7.70 6.04
CA LEU A 24 -13.70 -8.66 5.79
C LEU A 24 -13.49 -9.86 6.70
N MET A 25 -14.58 -10.32 7.32
CA MET A 25 -14.53 -11.39 8.32
C MET A 25 -15.48 -12.52 7.96
N LYS A 26 -15.04 -13.76 8.18
CA LYS A 26 -15.90 -14.94 8.21
C LYS A 26 -16.41 -15.09 9.63
N CYS A 27 -17.73 -15.06 9.81
CA CYS A 27 -18.36 -15.20 11.13
C CYS A 27 -19.27 -16.44 11.22
N ALA A 28 -19.31 -17.25 10.15
CA ALA A 28 -20.08 -18.47 10.08
C ALA A 28 -19.25 -19.57 9.40
N PRO A 29 -19.50 -20.85 9.70
CA PRO A 29 -18.83 -21.97 9.03
C PRO A 29 -19.10 -21.97 7.53
N GLU A 30 -18.10 -22.38 6.74
CA GLU A 30 -18.30 -22.59 5.31
C GLU A 30 -19.09 -23.88 5.06
N LYS A 31 -20.01 -23.88 4.09
CA LYS A 31 -20.88 -25.05 3.84
C LYS A 31 -20.11 -26.29 3.36
N ASN A 32 -19.02 -26.06 2.66
CA ASN A 32 -18.09 -27.05 2.12
C ASN A 32 -17.08 -27.55 3.16
N ASP A 33 -16.89 -26.83 4.26
CA ASP A 33 -15.98 -27.21 5.33
C ASP A 33 -16.47 -26.66 6.69
N PRO A 34 -17.54 -27.24 7.27
CA PRO A 34 -18.18 -26.69 8.47
C PRO A 34 -17.36 -26.87 9.75
N PHE A 35 -16.33 -27.74 9.73
CA PHE A 35 -15.52 -28.05 10.92
C PHE A 35 -14.26 -27.17 11.04
N SER A 36 -13.90 -26.40 10.03
CA SER A 36 -12.78 -25.45 10.09
C SER A 36 -13.12 -24.11 10.77
N PHE A 37 -14.36 -23.95 11.25
CA PHE A 37 -14.78 -22.74 11.94
C PHE A 37 -14.25 -22.70 13.39
N GLU A 38 -13.16 -21.96 13.59
CA GLU A 38 -12.56 -21.71 14.91
C GLU A 38 -13.05 -20.41 15.56
N GLY A 39 -13.97 -19.69 14.92
CA GLY A 39 -14.52 -18.41 15.36
C GLY A 39 -14.43 -17.32 14.28
N PRO A 40 -14.75 -16.06 14.63
CA PRO A 40 -14.65 -14.95 13.67
C PRO A 40 -13.19 -14.70 13.22
N GLU A 41 -12.93 -14.84 11.94
CA GLU A 41 -11.59 -14.66 11.35
C GLU A 41 -11.61 -13.59 10.26
N ILE A 42 -10.56 -12.75 10.23
CA ILE A 42 -10.32 -11.84 9.10
C ILE A 42 -9.72 -12.65 7.95
N TYR A 43 -10.42 -12.72 6.82
CA TYR A 43 -9.95 -13.47 5.65
C TYR A 43 -9.45 -12.56 4.51
N SER A 44 -9.81 -11.27 4.54
CA SER A 44 -9.40 -10.32 3.52
C SER A 44 -9.41 -8.91 4.09
N SER A 45 -8.65 -8.01 3.46
CA SER A 45 -8.69 -6.60 3.80
C SER A 45 -8.53 -5.74 2.54
N THR A 46 -9.24 -4.62 2.51
CA THR A 46 -9.19 -3.64 1.42
C THR A 46 -8.74 -2.31 2.00
N GLY A 47 -7.69 -1.72 1.44
CA GLY A 47 -7.27 -0.37 1.82
C GLY A 47 -7.82 0.69 0.86
N CYS A 48 -7.33 1.92 0.98
CA CYS A 48 -7.74 3.02 0.12
C CYS A 48 -6.56 3.60 -0.66
N THR A 49 -6.85 4.27 -1.78
CA THR A 49 -5.85 5.06 -2.50
C THR A 49 -5.49 6.30 -1.68
N ILE A 50 -4.19 6.56 -1.54
CA ILE A 50 -3.67 7.79 -0.93
C ILE A 50 -3.29 8.76 -2.05
N ASP A 51 -3.93 9.92 -2.06
CA ASP A 51 -3.75 11.00 -3.03
C ASP A 51 -2.53 11.86 -2.65
N TRP A 52 -1.35 11.27 -2.82
CA TRP A 52 -0.09 11.93 -2.51
C TRP A 52 0.10 13.21 -3.32
N LYS A 53 0.49 14.28 -2.63
CA LYS A 53 0.99 15.51 -3.25
C LYS A 53 2.34 15.24 -3.92
N LYS A 54 2.69 16.07 -4.90
CA LYS A 54 3.89 15.89 -5.75
C LYS A 54 5.15 15.73 -4.90
N GLY A 55 5.84 14.60 -5.06
CA GLY A 55 7.11 14.31 -4.38
C GLY A 55 6.99 13.96 -2.90
N LYS A 56 5.77 13.77 -2.38
CA LYS A 56 5.51 13.49 -0.96
C LYS A 56 5.10 12.05 -0.69
N ASN A 57 5.07 11.20 -1.71
CA ASN A 57 4.81 9.77 -1.54
C ASN A 57 5.97 9.09 -0.80
N VAL A 58 5.74 8.75 0.47
CA VAL A 58 6.72 8.09 1.35
C VAL A 58 6.75 6.56 1.20
N THR A 59 5.80 5.97 0.46
CA THR A 59 5.77 4.51 0.17
C THR A 59 6.73 4.12 -0.94
N VAL A 60 7.37 5.10 -1.59
CA VAL A 60 8.32 4.87 -2.66
C VAL A 60 9.61 5.67 -2.47
N LYS A 61 10.72 5.11 -2.93
CA LYS A 61 12.03 5.77 -2.98
C LYS A 61 12.51 5.84 -4.42
N THR A 62 13.02 7.00 -4.81
CA THR A 62 13.59 7.22 -6.14
C THR A 62 15.08 6.91 -6.11
N ILE A 63 15.52 5.91 -6.87
CA ILE A 63 16.93 5.53 -7.01
C ILE A 63 17.41 5.98 -8.39
N LYS A 64 18.48 6.78 -8.42
CA LYS A 64 19.18 7.16 -9.66
C LYS A 64 20.35 6.19 -9.87
N LYS A 65 20.37 5.48 -10.99
CA LYS A 65 21.48 4.63 -11.40
C LYS A 65 22.11 5.17 -12.68
N ASN A 66 23.39 5.49 -12.62
CA ASN A 66 24.14 5.86 -13.82
C ASN A 66 24.53 4.59 -14.58
N GLN A 67 24.14 4.52 -15.84
CA GLN A 67 24.45 3.42 -16.73
C GLN A 67 25.42 3.92 -17.81
N LYS A 68 26.56 3.26 -17.94
CA LYS A 68 27.55 3.55 -18.99
C LYS A 68 27.39 2.56 -20.13
N HIS A 69 27.24 3.05 -21.35
CA HIS A 69 27.19 2.21 -22.54
C HIS A 69 28.58 1.64 -22.83
N LYS A 70 28.71 0.30 -22.79
CA LYS A 70 30.01 -0.40 -22.84
C LYS A 70 30.85 -0.07 -24.09
N SER A 71 30.21 0.11 -25.25
CA SER A 71 30.93 0.35 -26.52
C SER A 71 31.03 1.81 -26.94
N ARG A 72 30.14 2.70 -26.47
CA ARG A 72 30.08 4.12 -26.90
C ARG A 72 30.50 5.10 -25.81
N GLY A 73 30.84 4.63 -24.62
CA GLY A 73 31.26 5.45 -23.49
C GLY A 73 30.18 6.36 -22.88
N HIS A 74 29.05 6.56 -23.57
CA HIS A 74 27.98 7.46 -23.16
C HIS A 74 27.37 7.04 -21.82
N MET A 75 27.25 8.00 -20.90
CA MET A 75 26.59 7.81 -19.61
C MET A 75 25.13 8.28 -19.72
N ARG A 76 24.20 7.51 -19.16
CA ARG A 76 22.80 7.90 -18.97
C ARG A 76 22.39 7.66 -17.53
N THR A 77 21.64 8.57 -16.94
CA THR A 77 21.05 8.36 -15.60
C THR A 77 19.66 7.76 -15.76
N VAL A 78 19.47 6.55 -15.24
CA VAL A 78 18.18 5.87 -15.18
C VAL A 78 17.58 6.12 -13.79
N THR A 79 16.39 6.69 -13.76
CA THR A 79 15.63 6.89 -12.52
C THR A 79 14.66 5.73 -12.36
N LYS A 80 14.76 4.99 -11.25
CA LYS A 80 13.86 3.89 -10.90
C LYS A 80 13.16 4.22 -9.60
N THR A 81 11.84 4.14 -9.59
CA THR A 81 11.04 4.17 -8.37
C THR A 81 10.96 2.75 -7.83
N VAL A 82 11.30 2.58 -6.54
CA VAL A 82 11.17 1.30 -5.83
C VAL A 82 10.28 1.51 -4.61
N GLN A 83 9.62 0.44 -4.15
CA GLN A 83 8.85 0.47 -2.91
C GLN A 83 9.79 0.74 -1.72
N ASN A 84 9.28 1.51 -0.76
CA ASN A 84 9.96 1.87 0.48
C ASN A 84 9.09 1.45 1.67
N ASP A 85 9.74 1.00 2.74
CA ASP A 85 9.03 0.62 3.95
C ASP A 85 8.38 1.85 4.59
N SER A 86 7.07 1.77 4.76
CA SER A 86 6.25 2.86 5.27
C SER A 86 5.00 2.29 5.94
N PHE A 87 4.56 2.93 7.04
CA PHE A 87 3.25 2.66 7.64
C PHE A 87 2.13 2.73 6.61
N PHE A 88 2.21 3.66 5.65
CA PHE A 88 1.16 3.86 4.66
C PHE A 88 1.01 2.71 3.64
N ASN A 89 1.95 1.75 3.60
CA ASN A 89 1.76 0.48 2.90
C ASN A 89 0.58 -0.32 3.49
N PHE A 90 0.17 -0.04 4.73
CA PHE A 90 -1.02 -0.59 5.38
C PHE A 90 -2.31 -0.41 4.58
N PHE A 91 -2.42 0.67 3.79
CA PHE A 91 -3.57 0.97 2.93
C PHE A 91 -3.47 0.37 1.52
N SER A 92 -2.38 -0.34 1.21
CA SER A 92 -2.21 -1.10 -0.02
C SER A 92 -1.91 -2.56 0.32
N PRO A 93 -2.90 -3.28 0.87
CA PRO A 93 -2.70 -4.68 1.25
C PRO A 93 -2.29 -5.50 0.02
N PRO A 94 -1.47 -6.55 0.21
CA PRO A 94 -1.13 -7.45 -0.87
C PRO A 94 -2.41 -8.09 -1.44
N VAL A 95 -2.46 -8.17 -2.76
CA VAL A 95 -3.54 -8.83 -3.51
C VAL A 95 -3.34 -10.34 -3.48
#